data_AF-A0A0A2HUC0-F1
#
_entry.id   AF-A0A0A2HUC0-F1
#
_cell.length_a   1.000
_cell.length_b   1.000
_cell.length_c   1.000
_cell.angle_alpha   90.00
_cell.angle_beta   90.00
_cell.angle_gamma   90.00
#
_symmetry.space_group_name_H-M   'P 1'
#
loop_
_entity.id
_entity.type
_entity.pdbx_description
1 polymer ?
#
loop_
_entity_poly.entity_id
_entity_poly.type
_entity_poly.pdbx_seq_one_letter_code
_entity_poly.pdbx_strand_id
1 'polypeptide(L)'
;MEESDRFFAYAGRWELKGSKISHFIEFCSAPSKIGTTFVRHLNFLSENEIELTTAPETTKSGNVYETKLIWRRYGLLKDVA
;
A
#
# COMPACT_ATOMS: atom_id res chain seq x y z
N MET A 1 4.80 0.64 -21.88
CA MET A 1 3.98 0.49 -20.67
C MET A 1 4.90 -0.05 -19.61
N GLU A 2 5.33 0.83 -18.70
CA GLU A 2 6.16 0.44 -17.57
C GLU A 2 5.36 -0.46 -16.62
N GLU A 3 6.04 -1.25 -15.79
CA GLU A 3 5.35 -2.11 -14.82
C GLU A 3 4.50 -1.29 -13.82
N SER A 4 4.89 -0.04 -13.59
CA SER A 4 4.12 0.98 -12.84
C SER A 4 2.78 1.36 -13.48
N ASP A 5 2.61 1.14 -14.80
CA ASP A 5 1.39 1.50 -15.53
C ASP A 5 0.33 0.38 -15.46
N ARG A 6 0.69 -0.81 -14.93
CA ARG A 6 -0.25 -1.91 -14.73
C ARG A 6 -0.98 -1.73 -13.41
N PHE A 7 -2.28 -2.01 -13.43
CA PHE A 7 -3.08 -2.06 -12.20
C PHE A 7 -2.46 -3.06 -11.20
N PHE A 8 -1.93 -2.55 -10.09
CA PHE A 8 -1.26 -3.34 -9.06
C PHE A 8 -2.25 -3.65 -7.94
N ALA A 9 -2.76 -4.88 -7.94
CA ALA A 9 -3.60 -5.41 -6.88
C ALA A 9 -2.97 -6.68 -6.32
N TYR A 10 -3.08 -6.85 -5.01
CA TYR A 10 -2.53 -7.99 -4.30
C TYR A 10 -3.34 -8.28 -3.05
N ALA A 11 -3.23 -9.52 -2.56
CA ALA A 11 -3.82 -9.97 -1.33
C ALA A 11 -2.87 -10.94 -0.62
N GLY A 12 -3.05 -11.04 0.70
CA GLY A 12 -2.32 -11.94 1.57
C GLY A 12 -2.28 -11.42 3.00
N ARG A 13 -1.55 -12.15 3.83
CA ARG A 13 -1.33 -11.78 5.24
C ARG A 13 -0.49 -10.51 5.36
N TRP A 14 -0.66 -9.80 6.46
CA TRP A 14 0.16 -8.64 6.77
C TRP A 14 0.48 -8.58 8.26
N GLU A 15 1.56 -7.87 8.59
CA GLU A 15 1.98 -7.58 9.96
C GLU A 15 2.28 -6.09 10.09
N LEU A 16 1.89 -5.48 11.22
CA LEU A 16 2.25 -4.11 11.59
C LEU A 16 3.20 -4.13 12.79
N LYS A 17 4.37 -3.50 12.65
CA LYS A 17 5.34 -3.26 13.72
C LYS A 17 5.70 -1.78 13.77
N GLY A 18 5.27 -1.08 14.82
CA GLY A 18 5.38 0.38 14.89
C GLY A 18 4.60 1.03 13.74
N SER A 19 5.27 1.77 12.88
CA SER A 19 4.69 2.35 11.64
C SER A 19 4.95 1.51 10.39
N LYS A 20 5.65 0.37 10.49
CA LYS A 20 5.99 -0.45 9.33
C LYS A 20 4.95 -1.55 9.12
N ILE A 21 4.25 -1.51 7.99
CA ILE A 21 3.40 -2.61 7.52
C ILE A 21 4.21 -3.48 6.56
N SER A 22 4.21 -4.79 6.80
CA SER A 22 4.81 -5.79 5.91
C SER A 22 3.70 -6.68 5.35
N HIS A 23 3.41 -6.56 4.05
CA HIS A 23 2.44 -7.38 3.34
C HIS A 23 3.12 -8.59 2.72
N PHE A 24 2.75 -9.79 3.14
CA PHE A 24 3.16 -11.04 2.51
C PHE A 24 2.26 -11.31 1.31
N ILE A 25 2.79 -11.21 0.10
CA ILE A 25 2.01 -11.30 -1.14
C ILE A 25 1.75 -12.77 -1.48
N GLU A 26 0.49 -13.19 -1.37
CA GLU A 26 0.03 -14.55 -1.69
C GLU A 26 -0.70 -14.59 -3.03
N PHE A 27 -1.35 -13.49 -3.41
CA PHE A 27 -2.00 -13.29 -4.71
C PHE A 27 -1.61 -11.92 -5.25
N CYS A 28 -1.33 -11.80 -6.55
CA CYS A 28 -1.00 -10.53 -7.17
C CYS A 28 -1.28 -10.50 -8.68
N SER A 29 -1.72 -9.34 -9.19
CA SER A 29 -1.82 -9.09 -10.64
C SER A 29 -0.46 -9.07 -11.36
N ALA A 30 0.64 -8.94 -10.60
CA ALA A 30 2.01 -9.12 -11.06
C ALA A 30 2.58 -10.43 -10.47
N PRO A 31 2.55 -11.55 -11.23
CA PRO A 31 2.97 -12.87 -10.71
C PRO A 31 4.39 -12.90 -10.13
N SER A 32 5.30 -12.07 -10.65
CA SER A 32 6.68 -11.92 -10.16
C SER A 32 6.79 -11.46 -8.70
N LYS A 33 5.72 -10.92 -8.12
CA LYS A 33 5.68 -10.43 -6.73
C LYS A 33 5.15 -11.46 -5.73
N ILE A 34 4.54 -12.56 -6.19
CA ILE A 34 4.01 -13.60 -5.30
C ILE A 34 5.16 -14.24 -4.52
N GLY A 35 4.97 -14.44 -3.21
CA GLY A 35 5.99 -14.95 -2.30
C GLY A 35 6.96 -13.90 -1.77
N THR A 36 6.84 -12.64 -2.20
CA THR A 36 7.66 -11.52 -1.69
C THR A 36 6.95 -10.76 -0.56
N THR A 37 7.70 -9.90 0.13
CA THR A 37 7.15 -8.97 1.12
C THR A 37 7.16 -7.54 0.58
N PHE A 38 6.00 -6.90 0.54
CA PHE A 38 5.88 -5.50 0.19
C PHE A 38 5.70 -4.63 1.43
N VAL A 39 6.57 -3.64 1.58
CA VAL A 39 6.63 -2.80 2.78
C VAL A 39 5.96 -1.46 2.52
N ARG A 40 5.16 -1.02 3.49
CA ARG A 40 4.58 0.33 3.57
C ARG A 40 4.88 0.96 4.92
N HIS A 41 4.95 2.28 4.95
CA HIS A 41 4.96 3.08 6.17
C HIS A 41 3.60 3.69 6.41
N LEU A 42 3.03 3.42 7.59
CA LEU A 42 1.74 3.90 8.05
C LEU A 42 1.90 5.23 8.78
N ASN A 43 1.10 6.20 8.38
CA ASN A 43 0.90 7.44 9.11
C ASN A 43 -0.61 7.68 9.33
N PHE A 44 -1.01 8.02 10.55
CA PHE A 44 -2.38 8.40 10.85
C PHE A 44 -2.55 9.89 10.56
N LEU A 45 -3.42 10.23 9.61
CA LEU A 45 -3.72 11.63 9.28
C LEU A 45 -4.89 12.17 10.11
N SER A 46 -5.84 11.29 10.46
CA SER A 46 -6.97 11.57 11.35
C SER A 46 -7.53 10.26 11.91
N GLU A 47 -8.64 10.33 12.67
CA GLU A 47 -9.36 9.14 13.16
C GLU A 47 -9.87 8.22 12.02
N ASN A 48 -10.15 8.80 10.85
CA ASN A 48 -10.76 8.10 9.72
C ASN A 48 -9.86 8.04 8.50
N GLU A 49 -8.63 8.56 8.56
CA GLU A 49 -7.72 8.59 7.42
C GLU A 49 -6.32 8.14 7.79
N ILE A 50 -5.76 7.30 6.93
CA ILE A 50 -4.37 6.86 7.00
C ILE A 50 -3.66 7.13 5.67
N GLU A 51 -2.37 7.36 5.75
CA GLU A 51 -1.45 7.38 4.62
C GLU A 51 -0.56 6.13 4.67
N LEU A 52 -0.41 5.47 3.52
CA LEU A 52 0.55 4.40 3.31
C LEU A 52 1.58 4.81 2.27
N THR A 53 2.86 4.91 2.65
CA THR A 53 3.94 5.26 1.72
C THR A 53 4.90 4.11 1.46
N THR A 54 5.53 4.08 0.28
CA THR A 54 6.64 3.15 -0.02
C THR A 54 7.99 3.79 0.34
N ALA A 55 9.06 3.00 0.35
CA ALA A 55 10.39 3.60 0.21
C ALA A 55 10.49 4.31 -1.16
N PRO A 56 11.36 5.33 -1.29
CA PRO A 56 11.68 5.92 -2.58
C PRO A 56 12.19 4.87 -3.56
N GLU A 57 11.64 4.87 -4.77
CA GLU A 57 12.05 4.01 -5.88
C GLU A 57 12.61 4.86 -7.01
N THR A 58 13.59 4.34 -7.74
CA THR A 58 14.19 5.01 -8.89
C THR A 58 13.69 4.39 -10.18
N THR A 59 13.03 5.17 -11.02
CA THR A 59 12.64 4.77 -12.39
C THR A 59 13.87 4.45 -13.23
N LYS A 60 13.69 3.73 -14.35
CA LYS A 60 14.77 3.47 -15.32
C LYS A 60 15.39 4.75 -15.89
N SER A 61 14.63 5.84 -15.96
CA SER A 61 15.10 7.15 -16.44
C SER A 61 15.82 7.97 -15.35
N GLY A 62 15.96 7.44 -14.13
CA GLY A 62 16.68 8.08 -13.03
C GLY A 62 15.82 8.97 -12.12
N ASN A 63 14.52 9.12 -12.39
CA ASN A 63 13.62 9.87 -11.51
C ASN A 63 13.33 9.06 -10.25
N VAL A 64 13.42 9.71 -9.09
CA VAL A 64 13.02 9.13 -7.80
C VAL A 64 11.54 9.44 -7.54
N TYR A 65 10.77 8.43 -7.15
CA TYR A 65 9.35 8.58 -6.80
C TYR A 65 9.03 7.83 -5.51
N GLU A 66 7.97 8.28 -4.85
CA GLU A 66 7.38 7.62 -3.69
C GLU A 66 5.90 7.41 -3.97
N THR A 67 5.37 6.21 -3.71
CA THR A 67 3.93 5.96 -3.86
C THR A 67 3.23 6.22 -2.53
N LYS A 68 2.30 7.17 -2.52
CA LYS A 68 1.45 7.48 -1.37
C LYS A 68 0.01 7.08 -1.64
N LEU A 69 -0.57 6.31 -0.71
CA LEU A 69 -1.98 5.93 -0.76
C LEU A 69 -2.70 6.52 0.46
N ILE A 70 -3.68 7.37 0.23
CA ILE A 70 -4.56 7.87 1.28
C ILE A 70 -5.79 6.99 1.33
N TRP A 71 -6.00 6.33 2.47
CA TRP A 71 -7.16 5.50 2.73
C TRP A 71 -8.07 6.21 3.71
N ARG A 72 -9.35 6.28 3.37
CA ARG A 72 -10.41 6.70 4.28
C ARG A 72 -11.17 5.47 4.75
N ARG A 73 -11.40 5.36 6.06
CA ARG A 73 -12.28 4.35 6.64
C ARG A 73 -13.66 4.50 6.01
N TYR A 74 -14.10 3.48 5.29
CA TYR A 74 -15.46 3.41 4.80
C TYR A 74 -16.36 2.87 5.91
N GLY A 75 -17.36 3.65 6.32
CA GLY A 75 -18.35 3.27 7.32
C GLY A 75 -17.97 3.63 8.76
N LEU A 76 -18.72 4.60 9.29
CA LEU A 76 -19.20 4.67 10.67
C LEU A 76 -20.53 5.45 10.62
N LEU A 77 -21.42 5.06 9.69
CA LEU A 77 -22.81 5.51 9.78
C LEU A 77 -23.38 4.76 10.98
N LYS A 78 -23.40 5.42 12.14
CA LYS A 78 -24.41 5.08 13.14
C LYS A 78 -25.75 5.25 12.44
N ASP A 79 -26.56 4.21 12.46
CA ASP A 79 -27.98 4.32 12.16
C ASP A 79 -28.50 5.58 12.88
N VAL A 80 -28.94 6.56 12.10
CA VAL A 80 -29.60 7.76 12.62
C VAL A 80 -31.08 7.40 12.75
N ALA A 81 -31.56 7.56 13.99
CA ALA A 81 -32.92 7.43 14.52
C ALA A 81 -33.31 6.03 15.03
#